data_AF-X1CIK1-F1
#
_entry.id   AF-X1CIK1-F1
#
_cell.length_a   1.000
_cell.length_b   1.000
_cell.length_c   1.000
_cell.angle_alpha   90.00
_cell.angle_beta   90.00
_cell.angle_gamma   90.00
#
_symmetry.space_group_name_H-M   'P 1'
#
loop_
_entity.id
_entity.type
_entity.pdbx_description
1 polymer ?
#
loop_
_entity_poly.entity_id
_entity_poly.type
_entity_poly.pdbx_seq_one_letter_code
_entity_poly.pdbx_strand_id
1 'polypeptide(L)' 'MRTPKRGAKTSVYLASTPDMYGATGKYFKNRKEAKSVKISYDETVAKQLW' A
#
# COMPACT_ATOMS: atom_id res chain seq x y z
N MET A 1 -13.46 3.01 -14.89
CA MET A 1 -11.98 2.90 -15.02
C MET A 1 -11.33 4.21 -14.56
N ARG A 2 -10.20 4.18 -13.83
CA ARG A 2 -9.48 5.41 -13.45
C ARG A 2 -8.49 5.77 -14.56
N THR A 3 -8.25 7.06 -14.80
CA THR A 3 -7.17 7.50 -15.70
C THR A 3 -5.81 7.15 -15.09
N PRO A 4 -4.75 6.96 -15.91
CA PRO A 4 -3.40 6.67 -15.40
C PRO A 4 -2.93 7.69 -14.34
N LYS A 5 -3.12 8.99 -14.60
CA LYS A 5 -2.82 10.08 -13.66
C LYS A 5 -3.54 9.93 -12.32
N ARG A 6 -4.80 9.47 -12.31
CA ARG A 6 -5.58 9.25 -11.08
C ARG A 6 -5.18 7.95 -10.37
N GLY A 7 -4.84 6.90 -11.12
CA GLY A 7 -4.40 5.61 -10.58
C GLY A 7 -3.05 5.70 -9.87
N ALA A 8 -2.09 6.41 -10.46
CA ALA A 8 -0.73 6.53 -9.94
C ALA A 8 -0.59 7.42 -8.70
N LYS A 9 -1.62 8.21 -8.33
CA LYS A 9 -1.53 9.19 -7.23
C LYS A 9 -1.04 8.61 -5.91
N THR A 10 -1.49 7.42 -5.53
CA THR A 10 -1.08 6.79 -4.28
C THR A 10 0.39 6.37 -4.35
N SER A 11 0.80 5.71 -5.44
CA SER A 11 2.18 5.25 -5.62
C SER A 11 3.17 6.42 -5.65
N VAL A 12 2.85 7.48 -6.40
CA VAL A 12 3.69 8.69 -6.46
C VAL A 12 3.81 9.32 -5.08
N TYR A 13 2.69 9.51 -4.36
CA TYR A 13 2.71 10.09 -3.01
C TYR A 13 3.60 9.30 -2.04
N LEU A 14 3.50 7.97 -2.04
CA LEU A 14 4.31 7.11 -1.15
C LEU A 14 5.80 7.14 -1.50
N ALA A 15 6.13 7.24 -2.79
CA ALA A 15 7.51 7.26 -3.25
C ALA A 15 8.19 8.63 -3.07
N SER A 16 7.44 9.73 -3.08
CA SER A 16 8.01 11.08 -3.21
C SER A 16 7.84 11.97 -1.98
N THR A 17 7.02 11.60 -0.99
CA THR A 17 6.70 12.51 0.14
C THR A 17 7.61 12.24 1.33
N PRO A 18 8.24 13.27 1.93
CA PRO A 18 9.11 13.08 3.09
C PRO A 18 8.43 12.44 4.30
N ASP A 19 7.15 12.73 4.52
CA ASP A 19 6.35 12.15 5.60
C ASP A 19 6.26 10.61 5.53
N MET A 20 6.54 10.03 4.35
CA MET A 20 6.50 8.58 4.14
C MET A 20 7.88 7.93 4.29
N TYR A 21 8.95 8.69 4.54
CA TYR A 21 10.27 8.11 4.79
C TYR A 21 10.23 7.22 6.05
N GLY A 22 10.65 5.97 5.89
CA GLY A 22 10.62 4.96 6.96
C GLY A 22 9.26 4.28 7.18
N ALA A 23 8.21 4.66 6.46
CA ALA A 23 6.91 3.99 6.59
C ALA A 23 6.94 2.60 5.92
N THR A 24 6.93 1.54 6.72
CA THR A 24 6.91 0.14 6.27
C THR A 24 5.73 -0.64 6.88
N GLY A 25 5.41 -1.82 6.33
CA GLY A 25 4.39 -2.74 6.88
C GLY A 25 2.94 -2.26 6.78
N LYS A 26 2.68 -1.16 6.06
CA LYS A 26 1.36 -0.52 5.96
C LYS A 26 0.76 -0.66 4.57
N TYR A 27 -0.57 -0.68 4.53
CA TYR A 27 -1.34 -0.66 3.28
C TYR A 27 -2.03 0.70 3.09
N PHE A 28 -2.00 1.23 1.87
CA PHE A 28 -2.56 2.54 1.55
C PHE A 28 -3.57 2.48 0.41
N LYS A 29 -4.68 3.21 0.57
CA LYS A 29 -5.72 3.40 -0.43
C LYS A 29 -6.07 4.88 -0.53
N ASN A 30 -6.01 5.43 -1.75
CA ASN A 30 -6.26 6.85 -2.01
C ASN A 30 -5.40 7.80 -1.15
N ARG A 31 -4.12 7.47 -0.95
CA ARG A 31 -3.14 8.22 -0.09
C ARG A 31 -3.46 8.22 1.41
N LYS A 32 -4.27 7.27 1.89
CA LYS A 32 -4.55 7.08 3.32
C LYS A 32 -4.26 5.65 3.73
N GLU A 33 -3.73 5.47 4.94
CA GLU A 33 -3.57 4.15 5.53
C GLU A 33 -4.95 3.47 5.63
N ALA A 34 -5.02 2.20 5.28
CA ALA A 34 -6.25 1.42 5.29
C ALA A 34 -5.94 -0.04 5.65
N LYS A 35 -6.94 -0.77 6.13
CA LYS A 35 -6.84 -2.22 6.27
C LYS A 35 -7.23 -2.91 4.95
N SER A 36 -6.41 -3.84 4.51
CA SER A 36 -6.72 -4.78 3.43
C SER A 36 -7.53 -5.97 3.99
N VAL A 37 -7.76 -6.96 3.13
CA VAL A 37 -8.47 -8.19 3.51
C VAL A 37 -7.71 -8.96 4.60
N LYS A 38 -8.44 -9.64 5.50
CA LYS A 38 -7.85 -10.29 6.68
C LYS A 38 -6.71 -11.27 6.35
N ILE A 39 -6.90 -12.08 5.30
CA ILE A 39 -5.92 -13.09 4.88
C ILE A 39 -4.57 -12.49 4.48
N SER A 40 -4.53 -11.22 4.06
CA SER A 40 -3.27 -10.55 3.70
C SER A 40 -2.35 -10.27 4.90
N TYR A 41 -2.84 -10.50 6.12
CA TYR A 41 -2.07 -10.36 7.36
C TYR A 41 -1.70 -11.72 7.96
N ASP A 42 -2.04 -12.84 7.33
CA ASP A 42 -1.67 -14.16 7.79
C ASP A 42 -0.21 -14.46 7.44
N GLU A 43 0.66 -14.47 8.46
CA GLU A 43 2.09 -14.73 8.29
C GLU A 43 2.38 -16.16 7.81
N THR A 44 1.53 -17.13 8.15
CA THR A 44 1.73 -18.53 7.72
C THR A 44 1.49 -18.66 6.23
N VAL A 45 0.41 -18.05 5.73
CA VAL A 45 0.09 -17.98 4.30
C VAL A 45 1.15 -17.18 3.55
N ALA A 46 1.59 -16.04 4.09
CA ALA A 46 2.63 -15.23 3.48
C ALA A 46 3.97 -15.99 3.34
N LYS A 47 4.38 -16.75 4.37
CA LYS A 47 5.60 -17.58 4.33
C LYS A 47 5.52 -18.76 3.37
N GLN A 48 4.32 -19.30 3.12
CA GLN A 48 4.12 -20.38 2.15
C GLN A 48 4.07 -19.87 0.69
N LEU A 49 3.60 -18.63 0.48
CA LEU A 49 3.49 -18.02 -0.84
C LEU A 49 4.83 -17.52 -1.40
N TRP A 50 5.72 -17.08 -0.50
CA TRP A 50 7.06 -16.57 -0.85
C TRP A 50 8.04 -17.69 -1.18
#